data_AF-A0A183U0F4-F1
#
_entry.id   AF-A0A183U0F4-F1
#
_cell.length_a   1.000
_cell.length_b   1.000
_cell.length_c   1.000
_cell.angle_alpha   90.00
_cell.angle_beta   90.00
_cell.angle_gamma   90.00
#
_symmetry.space_group_name_H-M   'P 1'
#
loop_
_entity.id
_entity.type
_entity.pdbx_description
1 polymer ?
#
loop_
_entity_poly.entity_id
_entity_poly.type
_entity_poly.pdbx_seq_one_letter_code
_entity_poly.pdbx_strand_id
1 'polypeptide(L)'
;MELKKGQEVLATTQGPLYSSGFPEPQPLLFHHPIQIDPDIQYTASVTMEGNQLSHFGQEGMSEVVVLINYYGKRPDREEYVNFFFTPSADSKNGTGVQGGQIPQILFYA
;
A
#
# COMPACT_ATOMS: atom_id res chain seq x y z
N MET A 1 8.17 6.60 4.55
CA MET A 1 7.51 5.32 4.26
C MET A 1 8.53 4.20 4.40
N GLU A 2 8.10 3.06 4.92
CA GLU A 2 8.92 1.88 5.16
C GLU A 2 8.12 0.63 4.81
N LEU A 3 8.80 -0.39 4.27
CA LEU A 3 8.26 -1.74 4.08
C LEU A 3 9.12 -2.75 4.85
N LYS A 4 8.47 -3.59 5.65
CA LYS A 4 9.11 -4.63 6.46
C LYS A 4 8.62 -6.03 6.11
N LYS A 5 9.50 -7.02 6.28
CA LYS A 5 9.19 -8.46 6.34
C LYS A 5 9.51 -8.94 7.75
N GLY A 6 8.48 -9.15 8.57
CA GLY A 6 8.66 -9.33 10.01
C GLY A 6 9.32 -8.09 10.64
N GLN A 7 10.52 -8.26 11.21
CA GLN A 7 11.30 -7.17 11.83
C GLN A 7 12.34 -6.56 10.87
N GLU A 8 12.57 -7.19 9.71
CA GLU A 8 13.55 -6.72 8.74
C GLU A 8 12.99 -5.58 7.90
N VAL A 9 13.71 -4.47 7.84
CA VAL A 9 13.41 -3.35 6.94
C VAL A 9 13.95 -3.67 5.56
N LEU A 10 13.04 -3.87 4.59
CA LEU A 10 13.43 -4.14 3.20
C LEU A 10 13.72 -2.85 2.44
N ALA A 11 12.95 -1.80 2.70
CA ALA A 11 13.14 -0.51 2.05
C ALA A 11 12.56 0.63 2.88
N THR A 12 13.17 1.80 2.75
CA THR A 12 12.67 3.07 3.25
C THR A 12 12.74 4.12 2.15
N THR A 13 11.84 5.10 2.24
CA THR A 13 11.85 6.28 1.38
C THR A 13 11.25 7.45 2.14
N GLN A 14 11.79 8.63 1.92
CA GLN A 14 11.30 9.87 2.50
C GLN A 14 11.28 10.92 1.41
N GLY A 15 10.22 11.72 1.37
CA GLY A 15 10.07 12.81 0.43
C GLY A 15 8.92 13.72 0.85
N PRO A 16 8.91 14.96 0.35
CA PRO A 16 7.78 15.85 0.55
C PRO A 16 6.57 15.33 -0.22
N LEU A 17 5.39 15.40 0.41
CA LEU A 17 4.10 15.28 -0.26
C LEU A 17 3.41 16.63 -0.19
N TYR A 18 2.89 17.10 -1.32
CA TYR A 18 2.28 18.43 -1.42
C TYR A 18 0.79 18.26 -1.63
N SER A 19 -0.02 18.59 -0.63
CA SER A 19 -1.47 18.51 -0.74
C SER A 19 -1.96 19.28 -1.97
N SER A 20 -2.70 18.60 -2.83
CA SER A 20 -3.44 19.22 -3.93
C SER A 20 -4.78 19.81 -3.47
N GLY A 21 -5.17 19.58 -2.19
CA GLY A 21 -6.50 19.90 -1.67
C GLY A 21 -7.60 18.94 -2.13
N PHE A 22 -7.27 17.97 -2.98
CA PHE A 22 -8.18 16.95 -3.48
C PHE A 22 -7.94 15.60 -2.78
N PRO A 23 -8.95 14.72 -2.70
CA PRO A 23 -8.84 13.44 -1.99
C PRO A 23 -8.05 12.37 -2.77
N GLU A 24 -7.42 12.73 -3.89
CA GLU A 24 -6.67 11.79 -4.73
C GLU A 24 -5.38 11.32 -4.02
N PRO A 25 -5.12 10.01 -3.98
CA PRO A 25 -3.88 9.48 -3.41
C PRO A 25 -2.64 9.97 -4.16
N GLN A 26 -1.66 10.48 -3.43
CA GLN A 26 -0.36 10.83 -4.01
C GLN A 26 0.64 9.68 -3.82
N PRO A 27 1.29 9.21 -4.91
CA PRO A 27 2.26 8.12 -4.80
C PRO A 27 3.57 8.61 -4.17
N LEU A 28 4.04 7.90 -3.16
CA LEU A 28 5.41 7.94 -2.69
C LEU A 28 6.05 6.59 -3.03
N LEU A 29 7.12 6.60 -3.83
CA LEU A 29 7.74 5.38 -4.35
C LEU A 29 9.06 5.07 -3.64
N PHE A 30 9.38 3.79 -3.50
CA PHE A 30 10.73 3.35 -3.18
C PHE A 30 11.67 3.60 -4.36
N HIS A 31 12.98 3.71 -4.09
CA HIS A 31 13.98 3.92 -5.14
C HIS A 31 14.01 2.79 -6.19
N HIS A 32 13.71 1.57 -5.74
CA HIS A 32 13.60 0.39 -6.59
C HIS A 32 12.35 -0.42 -6.20
N PRO A 33 11.70 -1.12 -7.14
CA PRO A 33 10.66 -2.08 -6.82
C PRO A 33 11.18 -3.15 -5.86
N ILE A 34 10.37 -3.55 -4.90
CA ILE A 34 10.71 -4.57 -3.92
C ILE A 34 9.96 -5.85 -4.26
N GLN A 35 10.69 -6.95 -4.40
CA GLN A 35 10.09 -8.26 -4.64
C GLN A 35 9.26 -8.69 -3.43
N ILE A 36 8.02 -9.11 -3.69
CA ILE A 36 7.10 -9.64 -2.69
C ILE A 36 6.92 -11.13 -2.97
N ASP A 37 7.17 -11.95 -1.95
CA ASP A 37 6.91 -13.38 -2.01
C ASP A 37 5.44 -13.63 -1.65
N PRO A 38 4.75 -14.55 -2.36
CA PRO A 38 3.39 -14.93 -1.99
C PRO A 38 3.35 -15.55 -0.59
N ASP A 39 2.20 -15.43 0.08
CA ASP A 39 1.93 -16.02 1.40
C ASP A 39 2.87 -15.58 2.53
N ILE A 40 3.57 -14.46 2.35
CA ILE A 40 4.41 -13.83 3.38
C ILE A 40 3.74 -12.53 3.85
N GLN A 41 3.77 -12.30 5.16
CA GLN A 41 3.26 -11.06 5.75
C GLN A 41 4.30 -9.94 5.67
N TYR A 42 3.87 -8.80 5.14
CA TYR A 42 4.64 -7.56 5.09
C TYR A 42 3.92 -6.45 5.86
N THR A 43 4.70 -5.52 6.41
CA THR A 43 4.15 -4.32 7.07
C THR A 43 4.57 -3.09 6.28
N ALA A 44 3.60 -2.39 5.68
CA ALA A 44 3.81 -1.06 5.13
C ALA A 44 3.49 -0.02 6.20
N SER A 45 4.38 0.97 6.37
CA SER A 45 4.21 2.03 7.35
C SER A 45 4.58 3.40 6.77
N VAL A 46 3.92 4.44 7.26
CA VAL A 46 4.26 5.82 6.93
C VAL A 46 4.14 6.69 8.16
N THR A 47 5.15 7.52 8.38
CA THR A 47 5.09 8.64 9.31
C THR A 47 4.99 9.89 8.46
N MET A 48 3.99 10.72 8.72
CA MET A 48 3.74 11.97 8.01
C MET A 48 3.64 13.10 9.01
N GLU A 49 4.33 14.19 8.72
CA GLU A 49 4.29 15.43 9.49
C GLU A 49 3.74 16.53 8.59
N GLY A 50 2.82 17.32 9.12
CA GLY A 50 2.18 18.39 8.37
C GLY A 50 1.37 19.31 9.27
N ASN A 51 1.15 20.53 8.81
CA ASN A 51 0.40 21.55 9.56
C ASN A 51 -1.12 21.39 9.43
N GLN A 52 -1.59 20.49 8.57
CA GLN A 52 -2.99 20.25 8.27
C GLN A 52 -3.28 18.74 8.30
N LEU A 53 -4.52 18.39 8.63
CA LEU A 53 -5.00 17.01 8.54
C LEU A 53 -5.17 16.62 7.06
N SER A 54 -4.79 15.39 6.72
CA SER A 54 -5.02 14.80 5.40
C SER A 54 -6.36 14.09 5.33
N HIS A 55 -6.86 13.88 4.12
CA HIS A 55 -7.94 12.93 3.87
C HIS A 55 -7.53 11.52 4.28
N PHE A 56 -8.51 10.69 4.66
CA PHE A 56 -8.31 9.29 5.02
C PHE A 56 -9.43 8.43 4.41
N GLY A 57 -9.11 7.16 4.11
CA GLY A 57 -10.07 6.20 3.57
C GLY A 57 -11.00 5.65 4.65
N GLN A 58 -12.18 5.21 4.23
CA GLN A 58 -13.18 4.50 5.03
C GLN A 58 -13.66 3.27 4.26
N GLU A 59 -14.38 2.37 4.92
CA GLU A 59 -14.96 1.16 4.32
C GLU A 59 -13.92 0.23 3.67
N GLY A 60 -12.73 0.16 4.28
CA GLY A 60 -11.65 -0.68 3.75
C GLY A 60 -11.94 -2.18 3.82
N MET A 61 -11.34 -2.92 2.89
CA MET A 61 -11.57 -4.35 2.68
C MET A 61 -10.41 -5.18 3.24
N SER A 62 -10.72 -6.32 3.88
CA SER A 62 -9.70 -7.27 4.34
C SER A 62 -9.09 -8.11 3.21
N GLU A 63 -9.74 -8.14 2.05
CA GLU A 63 -9.33 -8.88 0.86
C GLU A 63 -9.61 -8.03 -0.38
N VAL A 64 -8.61 -7.92 -1.26
CA VAL A 64 -8.74 -7.21 -2.55
C VAL A 64 -8.14 -8.08 -3.64
N VAL A 65 -9.00 -8.58 -4.52
CA VAL A 65 -8.61 -9.36 -5.69
C VAL A 65 -8.42 -8.43 -6.88
N VAL A 66 -7.22 -8.41 -7.45
CA VAL A 66 -6.86 -7.59 -8.61
C VAL A 66 -6.70 -8.47 -9.83
N LEU A 67 -7.51 -8.22 -10.86
CA LEU A 67 -7.33 -8.83 -12.19
C LEU A 67 -6.10 -8.22 -12.87
N ILE A 68 -5.14 -9.06 -13.23
CA ILE A 68 -3.92 -8.64 -13.93
C ILE A 68 -4.18 -8.60 -15.43
N ASN A 69 -3.94 -7.44 -16.05
CA ASN A 69 -4.08 -7.23 -17.48
C ASN A 69 -2.77 -6.72 -18.07
N TYR A 70 -2.24 -7.43 -19.07
CA TYR A 70 -1.04 -7.02 -19.80
C TYR A 70 -1.16 -7.39 -21.29
N TYR A 71 -0.41 -6.67 -22.13
CA TYR A 71 -0.35 -6.95 -23.56
C TYR A 71 0.25 -8.33 -23.83
N GLY A 72 -0.44 -9.15 -24.63
CA GLY A 72 -0.01 -10.53 -24.91
C GLY A 72 -0.55 -11.58 -23.94
N LYS A 73 -1.36 -11.20 -22.95
CA LYS A 73 -2.11 -12.15 -22.10
C LYS A 73 -3.02 -13.02 -22.97
N ARG A 74 -3.10 -14.32 -22.66
CA ARG A 74 -4.00 -15.23 -23.38
C ARG A 74 -5.46 -14.93 -23.01
N PRO A 75 -6.37 -14.78 -23.98
CA PRO A 75 -7.77 -14.42 -23.70
C PRO A 75 -8.53 -15.47 -22.87
N ASP A 76 -8.07 -16.71 -22.85
CA ASP A 76 -8.70 -17.84 -22.17
C ASP A 76 -8.21 -18.03 -20.72
N ARG A 77 -7.28 -17.20 -20.24
CA ARG A 77 -6.76 -17.28 -18.88
C ARG A 77 -6.82 -15.93 -18.19
N GLU A 78 -7.50 -15.93 -17.06
CA GLU A 78 -7.46 -14.82 -16.12
C GLU A 78 -6.38 -15.07 -15.07
N GLU A 79 -5.63 -14.02 -14.77
CA GLU A 79 -4.58 -14.03 -13.75
C GLU A 79 -4.96 -12.98 -12.72
N TYR A 80 -4.82 -13.35 -11.46
CA TYR A 80 -5.27 -12.54 -10.33
C TYR A 80 -4.15 -12.45 -9.30
N VAL A 81 -4.02 -11.30 -8.67
CA VAL A 81 -3.24 -11.13 -7.44
C VAL A 81 -4.22 -10.79 -6.33
N ASN A 82 -4.18 -11.55 -5.24
CA ASN A 82 -5.05 -11.35 -4.10
C ASN A 82 -4.25 -10.75 -2.93
N PHE A 83 -4.70 -9.61 -2.43
CA PHE A 83 -4.11 -8.94 -1.27
C PHE A 83 -4.98 -9.13 -0.05
N PHE A 84 -4.38 -9.61 1.04
CA PHE A 84 -5.01 -9.71 2.35
C PHE A 84 -4.46 -8.64 3.28
N PHE A 85 -5.35 -7.91 3.94
CA PHE A 85 -5.00 -6.82 4.84
C PHE A 85 -5.40 -7.15 6.28
N THR A 86 -4.46 -6.96 7.20
CA THR A 86 -4.65 -7.10 8.64
C THR A 86 -4.14 -5.86 9.35
N PRO A 87 -4.74 -5.44 10.48
CA PRO A 87 -4.21 -4.32 11.26
C PRO A 87 -2.82 -4.66 11.80
N SER A 88 -1.92 -3.67 11.81
CA SER A 88 -0.61 -3.80 12.45
C SER A 88 -0.64 -3.21 13.86
N ALA A 89 -0.06 -3.92 14.83
CA ALA A 89 0.13 -3.41 16.19
C ALA A 89 1.03 -2.17 16.25
N ASP A 90 1.83 -1.93 15.21
CA ASP A 90 2.71 -0.77 15.07
C ASP A 90 1.96 0.49 14.61
N SER A 91 0.71 0.36 14.14
CA SER A 91 -0.11 1.51 13.75
C SER A 91 -0.57 2.28 14.99
N LYS A 92 0.07 3.43 15.25
CA LYS A 92 -0.25 4.28 16.42
C LYS A 92 -1.22 5.42 16.12
N ASN A 93 -1.52 5.67 14.85
CA ASN A 93 -2.35 6.79 14.40
C ASN A 93 -3.71 6.34 13.80
N GLY A 94 -4.25 5.23 14.31
CA GLY A 94 -5.61 4.78 13.98
C GLY A 94 -5.80 4.17 12.59
N THR A 95 -4.74 3.95 11.80
CA THR A 95 -4.87 3.22 10.52
C THR A 95 -5.08 1.74 10.79
N GLY A 96 -6.18 1.19 10.27
CA GLY A 96 -6.51 -0.23 10.32
C GLY A 96 -7.17 -0.66 9.01
N VAL A 97 -7.74 -1.87 8.97
CA VAL A 97 -8.35 -2.41 7.75
C VAL A 97 -9.56 -1.58 7.29
N GLN A 98 -10.38 -1.09 8.22
CA GLN A 98 -11.64 -0.41 7.89
C GLN A 98 -11.46 1.07 7.50
N GLY A 99 -10.29 1.67 7.76
CA GLY A 99 -10.04 3.06 7.45
C GLY A 99 -8.70 3.58 7.95
N GLY A 100 -8.30 4.74 7.43
CA GLY A 100 -7.04 5.39 7.75
C GLY A 100 -6.23 5.77 6.52
N GLN A 101 -4.92 5.68 6.64
CA GLN A 101 -3.95 6.06 5.61
C GLN A 101 -3.44 4.85 4.81
N ILE A 102 -2.59 5.12 3.81
CA ILE A 102 -2.04 4.13 2.87
C ILE A 102 -3.14 3.49 1.98
N PRO A 103 -3.85 4.29 1.17
CA PRO A 103 -5.00 3.82 0.40
C PRO A 103 -4.65 2.98 -0.84
N GLN A 104 -3.37 2.92 -1.24
CA GLN A 104 -2.96 2.25 -2.49
C GLN A 104 -1.60 1.56 -2.38
N ILE A 105 -1.46 0.44 -3.09
CA ILE A 105 -0.20 -0.24 -3.37
C ILE A 105 0.01 -0.20 -4.88
N LEU A 106 1.15 0.32 -5.32
CA LEU A 106 1.57 0.24 -6.71
C LEU A 106 2.49 -0.96 -6.88
N PHE A 107 2.15 -1.89 -7.78
CA PHE A 107 2.90 -3.12 -7.98
C PHE A 107 2.93 -3.55 -9.45
N TYR A 108 3.82 -4.48 -9.75
CA TYR A 108 3.88 -5.23 -11.01
C TYR A 108 3.64 -6.71 -10.71
N ALA A 109 3.00 -7.41 -11.64
CA ALA A 109 2.76 -8.85 -11.60
C ALA A 109 3.50 -9.54 -12.76
#